data_AF-A0A933HV83-F1
#
_entry.id   AF-A0A933HV83-F1
#
_cell.length_a   1.000
_cell.length_b   1.000
_cell.length_c   1.000
_cell.angle_alpha   90.00
_cell.angle_beta   90.00
_cell.angle_gamma   90.00
#
_symmetry.space_group_name_H-M   'P 1'
#
loop_
_entity.id
_entity.type
_entity.pdbx_description
1 polymer ?
#
loop_
_entity_poly.entity_id
_entity_poly.type
_entity_poly.pdbx_seq_one_letter_code
_entity_poly.pdbx_strand_id
1 'polypeptide(L)'
;MGHAAGKDLYRRLGEKVDGLSCRAPWNETLREILKGLYSEEEADLLVRMPAGASTIGRLVEAAGLPDARLRTLLEGMAAKGLVVDLCLDGESYFMPAPMVIGFFEFTMMRSGVADVKRLSRLFHDYIEEGGGFYQANFGAGEKVSVMRALPHEEAFRPEVGMEVLDYEKASAIVSAADKAAMGACACRHKARHLGLKPCSVPPGVCTSFGYAADFLIRRGLAREASKREVRDALARSRDLGLVLNADNVRRNVTFICHCCKCCCMALRGIAKHGYPNAVMSSSFICEVAEDRCSGCGACVSACPISAMSLAPRPAVEREALVAEVDQTTCLGCGVCVMKCRDCAASLARRGKRVIHPETTFRKIILGCLERGTLQNQLFAEPGNIGQDFMRAAVGAFLGLSPVKRALMSDALRSVFLKAVEAGARLKGQGWATEL
;
A
#
# COMPACT_ATOMS: atom_id res chain seq x y z
N MET A 1 -30.09 3.96 31.97
CA MET A 1 -30.18 3.45 30.58
C MET A 1 -28.82 3.56 29.87
N GLY A 2 -27.76 2.93 30.38
CA GLY A 2 -26.37 3.21 29.96
C GLY A 2 -25.59 2.05 29.32
N HIS A 3 -26.23 0.93 28.97
CA HIS A 3 -25.53 -0.30 28.54
C HIS A 3 -25.82 -0.75 27.10
N ALA A 4 -26.59 0.01 26.32
CA ALA A 4 -26.86 -0.30 24.90
C ALA A 4 -25.99 0.51 23.93
N ALA A 5 -25.60 1.75 24.26
CA ALA A 5 -24.83 2.62 23.36
C ALA A 5 -23.37 2.18 23.15
N GLY A 6 -22.75 1.52 24.13
CA GLY A 6 -21.38 1.01 24.02
C GLY A 6 -21.24 -0.25 23.15
N LYS A 7 -22.33 -1.00 22.91
CA LYS A 7 -22.29 -2.26 22.13
C LYS A 7 -22.01 -2.06 20.64
N ASP A 8 -22.15 -0.84 20.12
CA ASP A 8 -22.03 -0.54 18.69
C ASP A 8 -20.87 0.42 18.34
N LEU A 9 -20.10 0.90 19.33
CA LEU A 9 -19.03 1.87 19.05
C LEU A 9 -17.93 1.29 18.14
N TYR A 10 -17.39 0.12 18.50
CA TYR A 10 -16.32 -0.51 17.71
C TYR A 10 -16.82 -1.00 16.35
N ARG A 11 -18.11 -1.32 16.22
CA ARG A 11 -18.74 -1.67 14.95
C ARG A 11 -18.78 -0.46 14.03
N ARG A 12 -19.24 0.70 14.52
CA ARG A 12 -19.19 1.98 13.78
C ARG A 12 -17.76 2.38 13.42
N LEU A 13 -16.80 2.16 14.32
CA LEU A 13 -15.36 2.36 14.03
C LEU A 13 -14.90 1.44 12.89
N GLY A 14 -15.28 0.17 12.92
CA GLY A 14 -15.00 -0.78 11.85
C GLY A 14 -15.60 -0.36 10.51
N GLU A 15 -16.84 0.10 10.50
CA GLU A 15 -17.52 0.64 9.30
C GLU A 15 -16.83 1.91 8.78
N LYS A 16 -16.38 2.79 9.69
CA LYS A 16 -15.58 3.97 9.34
C LYS A 16 -14.28 3.57 8.64
N VAL A 17 -13.55 2.61 9.20
CA VAL A 17 -12.27 2.11 8.65
C VAL A 17 -12.49 1.39 7.31
N ASP A 18 -13.52 0.55 7.20
CA ASP A 18 -13.87 -0.13 5.95
C ASP A 18 -14.21 0.87 4.82
N GLY A 19 -14.78 2.01 5.19
CA GLY A 19 -15.14 3.09 4.27
C GLY A 19 -13.99 3.96 3.76
N LEU A 20 -12.74 3.69 4.15
CA LEU A 20 -11.56 4.46 3.72
C LEU A 20 -11.03 4.01 2.33
N SER A 21 -9.77 4.30 2.04
CA SER A 21 -9.07 4.00 0.77
C SER A 21 -8.70 2.52 0.60
N CYS A 22 -8.62 1.79 1.70
CA CYS A 22 -8.40 0.35 1.77
C CYS A 22 -9.56 -0.25 2.55
N ARG A 23 -10.29 -1.20 1.94
CA ARG A 23 -11.38 -1.90 2.62
C ARG A 23 -10.83 -2.71 3.78
N ALA A 24 -11.60 -2.77 4.85
CA ALA A 24 -11.36 -3.57 6.03
C ALA A 24 -12.71 -4.12 6.52
N PRO A 25 -13.29 -5.13 5.84
CA PRO A 25 -14.60 -5.65 6.17
C PRO A 25 -14.71 -6.07 7.63
N TRP A 26 -15.86 -5.77 8.23
CA TRP A 26 -16.11 -6.11 9.62
C TRP A 26 -16.13 -7.62 9.85
N ASN A 27 -15.40 -8.07 10.87
CA ASN A 27 -15.54 -9.38 11.49
C ASN A 27 -15.03 -9.32 12.94
N GLU A 28 -15.12 -10.44 13.67
CA GLU A 28 -14.70 -10.51 15.06
C GLU A 28 -13.19 -10.27 15.24
N THR A 29 -12.36 -10.69 14.27
CA THR A 29 -10.92 -10.44 14.31
C THR A 29 -10.62 -8.94 14.20
N LEU A 30 -11.28 -8.20 13.30
CA LEU A 30 -11.15 -6.74 13.21
C LEU A 30 -11.61 -6.07 14.49
N ARG A 31 -12.73 -6.51 15.07
CA ARG A 31 -13.22 -6.00 16.35
C ARG A 31 -12.14 -6.08 17.43
N GLU A 32 -11.48 -7.23 17.56
CA GLU A 32 -10.44 -7.43 18.58
C GLU A 32 -9.16 -6.64 18.26
N ILE A 33 -8.82 -6.42 16.98
CA ILE A 33 -7.74 -5.49 16.60
C ILE A 33 -8.08 -4.07 17.07
N LEU A 34 -9.28 -3.57 16.71
CA LEU A 34 -9.68 -2.21 17.03
C LEU A 34 -9.77 -1.98 18.54
N LYS A 35 -10.33 -2.92 19.31
CA LYS A 35 -10.34 -2.87 20.78
C LYS A 35 -8.95 -2.92 21.42
N GLY A 36 -7.99 -3.58 20.75
CA GLY A 36 -6.61 -3.63 21.21
C GLY A 36 -5.82 -2.34 20.92
N LEU A 37 -6.30 -1.50 20.00
CA LEU A 37 -5.59 -0.29 19.55
C LEU A 37 -6.20 1.01 20.07
N TYR A 38 -7.53 1.09 20.11
CA TYR A 38 -8.28 2.29 20.46
C TYR A 38 -8.85 2.20 21.87
N SER A 39 -8.78 3.31 22.62
CA SER A 39 -9.71 3.54 23.72
C SER A 39 -11.11 3.84 23.19
N GLU A 40 -12.13 3.78 24.04
CA GLU A 40 -13.50 4.15 23.63
C GLU A 40 -13.58 5.62 23.17
N GLU A 41 -12.86 6.52 23.83
CA GLU A 41 -12.83 7.94 23.44
C GLU A 41 -12.12 8.17 22.11
N GLU A 42 -11.01 7.47 21.85
CA GLU A 42 -10.30 7.52 20.57
C GLU A 42 -11.15 6.93 19.43
N ALA A 43 -11.88 5.85 19.71
CA ALA A 43 -12.80 5.23 18.76
C ALA A 43 -13.96 6.17 18.40
N ASP A 44 -14.57 6.83 19.40
CA ASP A 44 -15.66 7.78 19.18
C ASP A 44 -15.17 9.00 18.39
N LEU A 45 -13.97 9.52 18.69
CA LEU A 45 -13.36 10.59 17.91
C LEU A 45 -13.16 10.18 16.45
N LEU A 46 -12.52 9.02 16.18
CA LEU A 46 -12.23 8.61 14.80
C LEU A 46 -13.50 8.41 13.96
N VAL A 47 -14.59 7.93 14.57
CA VAL A 47 -15.90 7.79 13.90
C VAL A 47 -16.43 9.16 13.43
N ARG A 48 -16.23 10.22 14.22
CA ARG A 48 -16.68 11.59 13.92
C ARG A 48 -15.73 12.38 13.02
N MET A 49 -14.47 11.97 12.90
CA MET A 49 -13.52 12.64 12.00
C MET A 49 -13.97 12.53 10.54
N PRO A 50 -13.75 13.56 9.70
CA PRO A 50 -13.89 13.42 8.26
C PRO A 50 -12.96 12.33 7.70
N ALA A 51 -13.36 11.69 6.60
CA ALA A 51 -12.58 10.59 6.01
C ALA A 51 -11.23 11.05 5.42
N GLY A 52 -11.14 12.31 5.00
CA GLY A 52 -9.94 12.90 4.41
C GLY A 52 -9.23 13.86 5.37
N ALA A 53 -8.05 14.31 4.95
CA ALA A 53 -7.23 15.25 5.70
C ALA A 53 -7.96 16.56 6.01
N SER A 54 -7.92 16.93 7.28
CA SER A 54 -8.70 18.03 7.86
C SER A 54 -7.84 18.86 8.80
N THR A 55 -8.01 20.18 8.77
CA THR A 55 -7.38 21.10 9.73
C THR A 55 -7.98 20.90 11.12
N ILE A 56 -7.27 21.38 12.14
CA ILE A 56 -7.78 21.32 13.51
C ILE A 56 -9.14 22.02 13.68
N GLY A 57 -9.35 23.18 13.03
CA GLY A 57 -10.61 23.92 13.11
C GLY A 57 -11.80 23.11 12.61
N ARG A 58 -11.65 22.44 11.45
CA ARG A 58 -12.68 21.55 10.91
C ARG A 58 -12.95 20.35 11.83
N LEU A 59 -11.92 19.83 12.49
CA LEU A 59 -12.06 18.71 13.41
C LEU A 59 -12.75 19.11 14.71
N VAL A 60 -12.54 20.34 15.20
CA VAL A 60 -13.29 20.89 16.34
C VAL A 60 -14.78 20.91 16.04
N GLU A 61 -15.17 21.41 14.87
CA GLU A 61 -16.57 21.44 14.42
C GLU A 61 -17.17 20.03 14.29
N ALA A 62 -16.45 19.11 13.64
CA ALA A 62 -16.94 17.75 13.40
C ALA A 62 -17.01 16.90 14.68
N ALA A 63 -16.03 17.02 15.59
CA ALA A 63 -15.97 16.24 16.81
C ALA A 63 -16.88 16.80 17.92
N GLY A 64 -17.12 18.12 17.92
CA GLY A 64 -17.82 18.82 18.99
C GLY A 64 -17.02 18.86 20.31
N LEU A 65 -15.69 18.88 20.22
CA LEU A 65 -14.78 18.87 21.36
C LEU A 65 -14.01 20.20 21.49
N PRO A 66 -13.68 20.67 22.71
CA PRO A 66 -12.78 21.81 22.88
C PRO A 66 -11.41 21.56 22.24
N ASP A 67 -10.82 22.60 21.62
CA ASP A 67 -9.54 22.49 20.87
C ASP A 67 -8.43 21.80 21.69
N ALA A 68 -8.20 22.25 22.94
CA ALA A 68 -7.18 21.66 23.81
C ALA A 68 -7.38 20.15 24.05
N ARG A 69 -8.63 19.70 24.22
CA ARG A 69 -8.94 18.27 24.42
C ARG A 69 -8.72 17.50 23.11
N LEU A 70 -9.20 18.03 21.99
CA LEU A 70 -9.05 17.42 20.69
C LEU A 70 -7.57 17.24 20.32
N ARG A 71 -6.73 18.26 20.51
CA ARG A 71 -5.28 18.15 20.29
C ARG A 71 -4.64 17.05 21.13
N THR A 72 -4.99 16.97 22.41
CA THR A 72 -4.47 15.93 23.31
C THR A 72 -4.81 14.52 22.79
N LEU A 73 -6.05 14.32 22.34
CA LEU A 73 -6.47 13.03 21.76
C LEU A 73 -5.76 12.74 20.43
N LEU A 74 -5.71 13.70 19.51
CA LEU A 74 -5.05 13.54 18.21
C LEU A 74 -3.55 13.25 18.37
N GLU A 75 -2.87 13.92 19.30
CA GLU A 75 -1.46 13.66 19.62
C GLU A 75 -1.24 12.22 20.11
N GLY A 76 -2.09 11.74 21.02
CA GLY A 76 -2.07 10.36 21.50
C GLY A 76 -2.34 9.35 20.39
N MET A 77 -3.34 9.60 19.55
CA MET A 77 -3.69 8.76 18.41
C MET A 77 -2.61 8.74 17.33
N ALA A 78 -1.96 9.88 17.05
CA ALA A 78 -0.87 9.98 16.10
C ALA A 78 0.40 9.26 16.61
N ALA A 79 0.71 9.36 17.90
CA ALA A 79 1.77 8.57 18.53
C ALA A 79 1.47 7.05 18.50
N LYS A 80 0.18 6.68 18.50
CA LYS A 80 -0.26 5.29 18.29
C LYS A 80 -0.29 4.86 16.82
N GLY A 81 -0.16 5.79 15.87
CA GLY A 81 -0.30 5.50 14.44
C GLY A 81 -1.73 5.22 14.00
N LEU A 82 -2.73 5.75 14.73
CA LEU A 82 -4.16 5.59 14.43
C LEU A 82 -4.72 6.74 13.59
N VAL A 83 -4.01 7.87 13.61
CA VAL A 83 -4.25 9.05 12.79
C VAL A 83 -2.91 9.45 12.16
N VAL A 84 -2.95 9.89 10.90
CA VAL A 84 -1.80 10.50 10.23
C VAL A 84 -1.87 12.00 10.46
N ASP A 85 -0.76 12.61 10.87
CA ASP A 85 -0.63 14.06 10.98
C ASP A 85 0.40 14.59 9.98
N LEU A 86 -0.10 15.34 9.00
CA LEU A 86 0.70 15.98 7.95
C LEU A 86 0.94 17.43 8.34
N CYS A 87 2.20 17.87 8.33
CA CYS A 87 2.57 19.26 8.43
C CYS A 87 2.94 19.75 7.02
N LEU A 88 2.10 20.60 6.43
CA LEU A 88 2.28 21.10 5.07
C LEU A 88 2.25 22.63 5.13
N ASP A 89 3.33 23.27 4.66
CA ASP A 89 3.48 24.73 4.65
C ASP A 89 3.17 25.43 5.99
N GLY A 90 3.48 24.74 7.11
CA GLY A 90 3.26 25.25 8.47
C GLY A 90 1.87 24.96 9.05
N GLU A 91 0.95 24.40 8.27
CA GLU A 91 -0.39 23.99 8.70
C GLU A 91 -0.47 22.49 9.00
N SER A 92 -1.18 22.13 10.07
CA SER A 92 -1.35 20.74 10.50
C SER A 92 -2.69 20.17 10.02
N TYR A 93 -2.60 19.04 9.31
CA TYR A 93 -3.73 18.26 8.85
C TYR A 93 -3.74 16.88 9.48
N PHE A 94 -4.91 16.42 9.92
CA PHE A 94 -5.08 15.08 10.47
C PHE A 94 -6.07 14.27 9.62
N MET A 95 -5.80 12.97 9.46
CA MET A 95 -6.71 12.03 8.80
C MET A 95 -6.71 10.65 9.47
N PRO A 96 -7.83 9.91 9.46
CA PRO A 96 -7.86 8.52 9.88
C PRO A 96 -6.81 7.68 9.14
N ALA A 97 -6.05 6.87 9.87
CA ALA A 97 -5.14 5.92 9.24
C ALA A 97 -5.95 4.75 8.63
N PRO A 98 -5.73 4.36 7.36
CA PRO A 98 -6.35 3.17 6.79
C PRO A 98 -5.75 1.89 7.39
N MET A 99 -6.30 0.71 7.04
CA MET A 99 -5.74 -0.57 7.49
C MET A 99 -4.31 -0.81 6.98
N VAL A 100 -4.06 -0.66 5.67
CA VAL A 100 -2.76 -0.90 5.02
C VAL A 100 -2.18 0.38 4.45
N ILE A 101 -0.86 0.52 4.59
CA ILE A 101 -0.15 1.80 4.65
C ILE A 101 -0.85 2.72 5.66
N GLY A 102 -1.02 2.20 6.87
CA GLY A 102 -1.72 2.88 7.95
C GLY A 102 -1.51 2.18 9.29
N PHE A 103 -2.58 1.97 10.06
CA PHE A 103 -2.43 1.56 11.46
C PHE A 103 -1.82 0.17 11.63
N PHE A 104 -1.91 -0.74 10.65
CA PHE A 104 -1.14 -1.98 10.68
C PHE A 104 0.37 -1.68 10.68
N GLU A 105 0.86 -0.94 9.68
CA GLU A 105 2.27 -0.61 9.57
C GLU A 105 2.74 0.20 10.77
N PHE A 106 2.02 1.27 11.12
CA PHE A 106 2.44 2.17 12.19
C PHE A 106 2.40 1.50 13.57
N THR A 107 1.50 0.54 13.80
CA THR A 107 1.55 -0.31 15.00
C THR A 107 2.78 -1.21 14.97
N MET A 108 3.03 -1.89 13.85
CA MET A 108 4.13 -2.85 13.76
C MET A 108 5.50 -2.20 13.51
N MET A 109 5.59 -0.89 13.30
CA MET A 109 6.84 -0.15 13.23
C MET A 109 7.35 0.29 14.60
N ARG A 110 6.46 0.35 15.60
CA ARG A 110 6.78 0.80 16.97
C ARG A 110 7.43 -0.29 17.81
N SER A 111 8.32 0.15 18.70
CA SER A 111 8.73 -0.62 19.89
C SER A 111 7.76 -0.39 21.05
N GLY A 112 7.69 -1.34 21.99
CA GLY A 112 6.95 -1.15 23.24
C GLY A 112 5.43 -1.22 23.13
N VAL A 113 4.89 -1.73 22.01
CA VAL A 113 3.45 -2.00 21.87
C VAL A 113 3.03 -3.10 22.85
N ALA A 114 2.06 -2.79 23.71
CA ALA A 114 1.48 -3.78 24.62
C ALA A 114 0.84 -4.93 23.82
N ASP A 115 1.00 -6.16 24.30
CA ASP A 115 0.47 -7.38 23.67
C ASP A 115 0.78 -7.53 22.17
N VAL A 116 1.95 -7.03 21.72
CA VAL A 116 2.36 -7.04 20.31
C VAL A 116 2.28 -8.44 19.67
N LYS A 117 2.50 -9.51 20.42
CA LYS A 117 2.38 -10.89 19.94
C LYS A 117 0.92 -11.25 19.60
N ARG A 118 -0.03 -10.84 20.45
CA ARG A 118 -1.47 -11.02 20.20
C ARG A 118 -1.91 -10.20 19.01
N LEU A 119 -1.55 -8.91 18.95
CA LEU A 119 -1.85 -8.04 17.80
C LEU A 119 -1.25 -8.60 16.51
N SER A 120 -0.01 -9.11 16.55
CA SER A 120 0.62 -9.74 15.39
C SER A 120 -0.17 -10.93 14.86
N ARG A 121 -0.75 -11.74 15.77
CA ARG A 121 -1.60 -12.87 15.39
C ARG A 121 -2.90 -12.40 14.76
N LEU A 122 -3.58 -11.45 15.41
CA LEU A 122 -4.83 -10.89 14.88
C LEU A 122 -4.64 -10.26 13.49
N PHE A 123 -3.58 -9.49 13.26
CA PHE A 123 -3.27 -8.95 11.93
C PHE A 123 -2.95 -10.04 10.90
N HIS A 124 -2.27 -11.12 11.31
CA HIS A 124 -2.02 -12.25 10.42
C HIS A 124 -3.31 -12.96 10.03
N ASP A 125 -4.16 -13.28 11.01
CA ASP A 125 -5.43 -13.97 10.77
C ASP A 125 -6.37 -13.12 9.92
N TYR A 126 -6.45 -11.81 10.21
CA TYR A 126 -7.30 -10.88 9.49
C TYR A 126 -6.86 -10.66 8.03
N ILE A 127 -5.56 -10.42 7.81
CA ILE A 127 -5.07 -10.07 6.46
C ILE A 127 -4.82 -11.32 5.62
N GLU A 128 -4.29 -12.41 6.20
CA GLU A 128 -3.80 -13.56 5.44
C GLU A 128 -4.68 -14.81 5.52
N GLU A 129 -5.24 -15.17 6.68
CA GLU A 129 -5.81 -16.53 6.85
C GLU A 129 -7.35 -16.61 6.87
N GLY A 130 -8.09 -15.49 6.94
CA GLY A 130 -9.56 -15.59 6.92
C GLY A 130 -10.38 -14.31 7.05
N GLY A 131 -9.76 -13.13 7.13
CA GLY A 131 -10.52 -11.90 7.38
C GLY A 131 -11.18 -11.25 6.16
N GLY A 132 -11.17 -11.90 4.99
CA GLY A 132 -11.78 -11.35 3.75
C GLY A 132 -11.04 -10.13 3.17
N PHE A 133 -9.88 -9.76 3.73
CA PHE A 133 -9.14 -8.55 3.38
C PHE A 133 -8.76 -8.50 1.89
N TYR A 134 -8.11 -9.55 1.37
CA TYR A 134 -7.73 -9.57 -0.05
C TYR A 134 -8.95 -9.60 -0.97
N GLN A 135 -9.98 -10.38 -0.63
CA GLN A 135 -11.20 -10.46 -1.43
C GLN A 135 -11.88 -9.10 -1.56
N ALA A 136 -11.95 -8.32 -0.48
CA ALA A 136 -12.58 -7.01 -0.48
C ALA A 136 -11.78 -5.92 -1.22
N ASN A 137 -10.48 -6.13 -1.43
CA ASN A 137 -9.60 -5.13 -2.05
C ASN A 137 -9.16 -5.49 -3.47
N PHE A 138 -9.20 -6.77 -3.84
CA PHE A 138 -8.67 -7.31 -5.11
C PHE A 138 -9.55 -8.42 -5.73
N GLY A 139 -10.63 -8.84 -5.06
CA GLY A 139 -11.45 -9.98 -5.50
C GLY A 139 -12.41 -9.70 -6.65
N ALA A 140 -12.60 -8.44 -7.04
CA ALA A 140 -13.38 -8.05 -8.22
C ALA A 140 -12.49 -7.58 -9.39
N GLY A 141 -11.18 -7.85 -9.32
CA GLY A 141 -10.23 -7.49 -10.36
C GLY A 141 -9.78 -6.02 -10.32
N GLU A 142 -9.81 -5.41 -9.14
CA GLU A 142 -9.29 -4.06 -8.86
C GLU A 142 -7.87 -3.90 -9.39
N LYS A 143 -7.58 -2.78 -10.04
CA LYS A 143 -6.29 -2.51 -10.72
C LYS A 143 -5.46 -1.47 -9.98
N VAL A 144 -6.04 -0.71 -9.07
CA VAL A 144 -5.35 0.35 -8.32
C VAL A 144 -4.83 -0.22 -7.00
N SER A 145 -3.56 -0.63 -6.99
CA SER A 145 -2.86 -1.00 -5.75
C SER A 145 -2.25 0.22 -5.06
N VAL A 146 -2.04 0.11 -3.75
CA VAL A 146 -1.29 1.09 -2.94
C VAL A 146 0.20 1.12 -3.29
N MET A 147 0.73 0.03 -3.84
CA MET A 147 2.15 -0.12 -4.16
C MET A 147 2.35 -0.72 -5.56
N ARG A 148 3.51 -0.43 -6.16
CA ARG A 148 3.99 -1.02 -7.41
C ARG A 148 5.34 -1.69 -7.21
N ALA A 149 5.62 -2.73 -7.98
CA ALA A 149 6.96 -3.27 -8.09
C ALA A 149 7.84 -2.30 -8.88
N LEU A 150 9.08 -2.10 -8.41
CA LEU A 150 10.15 -1.47 -9.18
C LEU A 150 11.04 -2.57 -9.76
N PRO A 151 11.44 -2.48 -11.04
CA PRO A 151 12.47 -3.35 -11.58
C PRO A 151 13.81 -3.03 -10.91
N HIS A 152 14.60 -4.06 -10.59
CA HIS A 152 16.01 -3.83 -10.26
C HIS A 152 16.73 -3.30 -11.49
N GLU A 153 17.42 -2.17 -11.33
CA GLU A 153 18.09 -1.47 -12.44
C GLU A 153 19.22 -2.34 -13.03
N GLU A 154 19.88 -3.15 -12.19
CA GLU A 154 20.90 -4.11 -12.62
C GLU A 154 20.36 -5.31 -13.41
N ALA A 155 19.04 -5.48 -13.50
CA ALA A 155 18.43 -6.49 -14.37
C ALA A 155 18.35 -6.03 -15.84
N PHE A 156 18.61 -4.75 -16.13
CA PHE A 156 18.66 -4.23 -17.49
C PHE A 156 20.07 -4.33 -18.05
N ARG A 157 20.14 -4.77 -19.31
CA ARG A 157 21.38 -4.83 -20.08
C ARG A 157 21.61 -3.49 -20.79
N PRO A 158 22.77 -2.84 -20.61
CA PRO A 158 23.07 -1.55 -21.26
C PRO A 158 22.89 -1.59 -22.79
N GLU A 159 23.12 -2.75 -23.40
CA GLU A 159 23.12 -2.92 -24.86
C GLU A 159 21.71 -2.86 -25.48
N VAL A 160 20.65 -2.98 -24.68
CA VAL A 160 19.26 -3.07 -25.17
C VAL A 160 18.57 -1.70 -25.25
N GLY A 161 19.23 -0.60 -24.82
CA GLY A 161 18.71 0.77 -24.98
C GLY A 161 17.35 1.02 -24.31
N MET A 162 16.93 0.17 -23.35
CA MET A 162 15.63 0.27 -22.71
C MET A 162 15.61 1.40 -21.68
N GLU A 163 14.84 2.44 -21.97
CA GLU A 163 14.64 3.56 -21.05
C GLU A 163 13.68 3.17 -19.91
N VAL A 164 14.18 3.16 -18.68
CA VAL A 164 13.36 3.12 -17.46
C VAL A 164 13.04 4.56 -17.07
N LEU A 165 11.78 4.88 -16.83
CA LEU A 165 11.37 6.22 -16.41
C LEU A 165 11.82 6.47 -14.96
N ASP A 166 12.10 7.72 -14.60
CA ASP A 166 12.68 8.04 -13.28
C ASP A 166 11.77 7.65 -12.12
N TYR A 167 10.45 7.80 -12.27
CA TYR A 167 9.53 7.30 -11.24
C TYR A 167 9.52 5.77 -11.15
N GLU A 168 10.06 5.02 -12.10
CA GLU A 168 10.20 3.56 -12.03
C GLU A 168 11.58 3.12 -11.51
N LYS A 169 12.54 4.04 -11.33
CA LYS A 169 13.88 3.76 -10.78
C LYS A 169 13.93 4.02 -9.29
N ALA A 170 14.39 3.04 -8.52
CA ALA A 170 14.62 3.23 -7.09
C ALA A 170 15.69 4.30 -6.85
N SER A 171 16.76 4.31 -7.66
CA SER A 171 17.85 5.28 -7.56
C SER A 171 17.39 6.74 -7.75
N ALA A 172 16.50 6.98 -8.73
CA ALA A 172 16.00 8.32 -9.04
C ALA A 172 15.01 8.80 -7.96
N ILE A 173 14.13 7.93 -7.45
CA ILE A 173 13.23 8.25 -6.32
C ILE A 173 14.05 8.71 -5.11
N VAL A 174 15.11 7.97 -4.74
CA VAL A 174 15.99 8.33 -3.62
C VAL A 174 16.74 9.63 -3.88
N SER A 175 17.15 9.88 -5.12
CA SER A 175 17.88 11.08 -5.50
C SER A 175 16.99 12.32 -5.46
N ALA A 176 15.72 12.20 -5.86
CA ALA A 176 14.73 13.27 -5.86
C ALA A 176 14.14 13.58 -4.47
N ALA A 177 14.24 12.66 -3.50
CA ALA A 177 13.67 12.87 -2.17
C ALA A 177 14.42 13.96 -1.38
N ASP A 178 13.70 14.92 -0.80
CA ASP A 178 14.28 15.94 0.07
C ASP A 178 14.56 15.43 1.48
N LYS A 179 13.69 14.54 1.97
CA LYS A 179 13.78 13.91 3.29
C LYS A 179 13.56 12.41 3.16
N ALA A 180 14.30 11.63 3.93
CA ALA A 180 14.14 10.18 4.00
C ALA A 180 14.16 9.68 5.45
N ALA A 181 13.40 8.61 5.70
CA ALA A 181 13.35 7.94 6.98
C ALA A 181 13.48 6.43 6.80
N MET A 182 14.12 5.76 7.75
CA MET A 182 14.24 4.30 7.78
C MET A 182 13.71 3.73 9.10
N GLY A 183 12.86 2.71 8.99
CA GLY A 183 12.19 2.08 10.13
C GLY A 183 12.08 0.55 10.00
N ALA A 184 11.50 -0.07 11.03
CA ALA A 184 11.25 -1.50 11.02
C ALA A 184 10.28 -1.88 9.89
N CYS A 185 10.50 -3.02 9.23
CA CYS A 185 9.51 -3.54 8.29
C CYS A 185 8.36 -4.20 9.08
N ALA A 186 7.17 -3.59 9.03
CA ALA A 186 5.97 -4.07 9.72
C ALA A 186 5.68 -5.56 9.49
N CYS A 187 5.73 -6.00 8.24
CA CYS A 187 5.51 -7.40 7.86
C CYS A 187 6.52 -8.37 8.52
N ARG A 188 7.81 -8.01 8.54
CA ARG A 188 8.84 -8.85 9.16
C ARG A 188 8.77 -8.81 10.68
N HIS A 189 8.49 -7.63 11.26
CA HIS A 189 8.33 -7.50 12.70
C HIS A 189 7.16 -8.34 13.21
N LYS A 190 6.02 -8.34 12.49
CA LYS A 190 4.88 -9.23 12.75
C LYS A 190 5.28 -10.71 12.69
N ALA A 191 5.94 -11.12 11.60
CA ALA A 191 6.38 -12.50 11.43
C ALA A 191 7.32 -12.96 12.55
N ARG A 192 8.24 -12.09 13.01
CA ARG A 192 9.16 -12.35 14.12
C ARG A 192 8.41 -12.63 15.43
N HIS A 193 7.40 -11.84 15.79
CA HIS A 193 6.60 -12.06 17.00
C HIS A 193 5.82 -13.37 17.00
N LEU A 194 5.45 -13.84 15.81
CA LEU A 194 4.74 -15.10 15.63
C LEU A 194 5.65 -16.33 15.57
N GLY A 195 6.98 -16.15 15.53
CA GLY A 195 7.90 -17.26 15.28
C GLY A 195 7.68 -17.92 13.92
N LEU A 196 7.05 -17.21 12.96
CA LEU A 196 6.94 -17.68 11.59
C LEU A 196 8.35 -17.80 10.98
N LYS A 197 8.50 -18.67 9.97
CA LYS A 197 9.75 -19.06 9.31
C LYS A 197 10.88 -18.03 9.42
N PRO A 198 12.11 -18.42 9.85
CA PRO A 198 13.23 -17.49 10.02
C PRO A 198 13.43 -16.61 8.79
N CYS A 199 13.34 -15.30 8.99
CA CYS A 199 13.64 -14.31 7.96
C CYS A 199 15.10 -13.88 8.13
N SER A 200 15.95 -14.21 7.15
CA SER A 200 17.36 -13.82 7.13
C SER A 200 17.56 -12.33 6.79
N VAL A 201 16.48 -11.63 6.46
CA VAL A 201 16.54 -10.22 6.06
C VAL A 201 16.54 -9.34 7.32
N PRO A 202 17.54 -8.46 7.47
CA PRO A 202 17.65 -7.59 8.64
C PRO A 202 16.41 -6.71 8.84
N PRO A 203 16.10 -6.34 10.09
CA PRO A 203 15.14 -5.28 10.36
C PRO A 203 15.68 -3.92 9.87
N GLY A 204 14.83 -2.89 9.84
CA GLY A 204 15.29 -1.51 9.68
C GLY A 204 15.56 -1.05 8.24
N VAL A 205 14.90 -1.62 7.23
CA VAL A 205 15.04 -1.21 5.82
C VAL A 205 13.75 -0.66 5.22
N CYS A 206 12.68 -0.46 6.00
CA CYS A 206 11.48 0.18 5.46
C CYS A 206 11.78 1.65 5.22
N THR A 207 11.73 2.12 3.98
CA THR A 207 12.15 3.47 3.62
C THR A 207 10.93 4.33 3.29
N SER A 208 10.88 5.54 3.85
CA SER A 208 9.85 6.55 3.57
C SER A 208 10.48 7.86 3.14
N PHE A 209 9.73 8.69 2.41
CA PHE A 209 10.21 9.94 1.81
C PHE A 209 9.25 11.11 2.05
N GLY A 210 9.77 12.34 1.93
CA GLY A 210 8.98 13.57 1.90
C GLY A 210 8.11 13.74 3.16
N TYR A 211 6.85 14.15 2.97
CA TYR A 211 5.90 14.36 4.06
C TYR A 211 5.63 13.10 4.89
N ALA A 212 5.71 11.91 4.28
CA ALA A 212 5.55 10.66 5.01
C ALA A 212 6.77 10.37 5.89
N ALA A 213 7.99 10.66 5.41
CA ALA A 213 9.19 10.59 6.25
C ALA A 213 9.10 11.55 7.44
N ASP A 214 8.65 12.79 7.20
CA ASP A 214 8.48 13.80 8.24
C ASP A 214 7.54 13.33 9.36
N PHE A 215 6.35 12.85 8.98
CA PHE A 215 5.38 12.23 9.89
C PHE A 215 6.02 11.12 10.74
N LEU A 216 6.66 10.14 10.08
CA LEU A 216 7.21 8.98 10.77
C LEU A 216 8.36 9.33 11.71
N ILE A 217 9.17 10.34 11.36
CA ILE A 217 10.25 10.85 12.22
C ILE A 217 9.65 11.56 13.45
N ARG A 218 8.73 12.51 13.25
CA ARG A 218 8.11 13.27 14.35
C ARG A 218 7.38 12.37 15.35
N ARG A 219 6.80 11.26 14.87
CA ARG A 219 6.08 10.28 15.71
C ARG A 219 6.96 9.15 16.24
N GLY A 220 8.26 9.16 15.98
CA GLY A 220 9.19 8.12 16.47
C GLY A 220 8.94 6.74 15.87
N LEU A 221 8.29 6.67 14.71
CA LEU A 221 7.98 5.44 13.98
C LEU A 221 9.14 5.01 13.06
N ALA A 222 9.97 5.97 12.67
CA ALA A 222 11.20 5.78 11.92
C ALA A 222 12.24 6.81 12.36
N ARG A 223 13.51 6.53 12.08
CA ARG A 223 14.58 7.53 12.24
C ARG A 223 14.86 8.21 10.91
N GLU A 224 15.36 9.43 10.96
CA GLU A 224 15.91 10.08 9.77
C GLU A 224 17.06 9.24 9.18
N ALA A 225 17.16 9.26 7.85
CA ALA A 225 18.17 8.52 7.11
C ALA A 225 18.74 9.39 5.98
N SER A 226 20.05 9.30 5.80
CA SER A 226 20.72 9.92 4.67
C SER A 226 20.42 9.17 3.37
N LYS A 227 20.51 9.86 2.22
CA LYS A 227 20.42 9.22 0.88
C LYS A 227 21.43 8.09 0.71
N ARG A 228 22.59 8.16 1.38
CA ARG A 228 23.61 7.10 1.36
C ARG A 228 23.10 5.83 2.04
N GLU A 229 22.56 5.94 3.25
CA GLU A 229 22.00 4.79 3.98
C GLU A 229 20.87 4.12 3.19
N VAL A 230 20.02 4.90 2.52
CA VAL A 230 18.96 4.36 1.67
C VAL A 230 19.55 3.62 0.47
N ARG A 231 20.58 4.15 -0.20
CA ARG A 231 21.27 3.45 -1.30
C ARG A 231 21.95 2.15 -0.82
N ASP A 232 22.55 2.16 0.36
CA ASP A 232 23.13 0.95 0.96
C ASP A 232 22.03 -0.11 1.23
N ALA A 233 20.84 0.33 1.65
CA ALA A 233 19.69 -0.56 1.82
C ALA A 233 19.17 -1.13 0.48
N LEU A 234 19.17 -0.33 -0.60
CA LEU A 234 18.83 -0.79 -1.95
C LEU A 234 19.84 -1.87 -2.41
N ALA A 235 21.13 -1.60 -2.30
CA ALA A 235 22.20 -2.54 -2.67
C ALA A 235 22.09 -3.86 -1.89
N ARG A 236 21.89 -3.78 -0.57
CA ARG A 236 21.68 -4.97 0.26
C ARG A 236 20.44 -5.77 -0.16
N SER A 237 19.40 -5.08 -0.61
CA SER A 237 18.15 -5.70 -1.03
C SER A 237 18.29 -6.45 -2.35
N ARG A 238 19.08 -5.90 -3.28
CA ARG A 238 19.51 -6.60 -4.49
C ARG A 238 20.26 -7.89 -4.14
N ASP A 239 21.27 -7.80 -3.27
CA ASP A 239 22.11 -8.96 -2.92
C ASP A 239 21.29 -10.09 -2.28
N LEU A 240 20.33 -9.72 -1.42
CA LEU A 240 19.39 -10.64 -0.77
C LEU A 240 18.21 -11.08 -1.67
N GLY A 241 18.08 -10.56 -2.90
CA GLY A 241 17.01 -10.92 -3.83
C GLY A 241 15.61 -10.47 -3.38
N LEU A 242 15.49 -9.28 -2.77
CA LEU A 242 14.21 -8.71 -2.34
C LEU A 242 13.51 -8.00 -3.50
N VAL A 243 12.18 -7.94 -3.47
CA VAL A 243 11.41 -7.10 -4.39
C VAL A 243 11.37 -5.68 -3.85
N LEU A 244 11.77 -4.69 -4.63
CA LEU A 244 11.53 -3.30 -4.31
C LEU A 244 10.09 -2.95 -4.69
N ASN A 245 9.30 -2.49 -3.72
CA ASN A 245 7.93 -2.02 -3.96
C ASN A 245 7.81 -0.56 -3.53
N ALA A 246 7.46 0.33 -4.43
CA ALA A 246 7.26 1.75 -4.12
C ALA A 246 5.78 2.10 -4.00
N ASP A 247 5.50 3.25 -3.39
CA ASP A 247 4.19 3.88 -3.49
C ASP A 247 3.74 3.96 -4.97
N ASN A 248 2.50 3.60 -5.28
CA ASN A 248 1.96 3.58 -6.65
C ASN A 248 1.56 4.97 -7.19
N VAL A 249 2.50 5.92 -7.17
CA VAL A 249 2.36 7.29 -7.71
C VAL A 249 3.59 7.71 -8.52
N ARG A 250 3.44 8.64 -9.46
CA ARG A 250 4.57 9.16 -10.26
C ARG A 250 5.33 10.27 -9.55
N ARG A 251 4.60 11.21 -8.94
CA ARG A 251 5.14 12.34 -8.16
C ARG A 251 5.05 12.02 -6.67
N ASN A 252 5.97 12.57 -5.90
CA ASN A 252 5.96 12.50 -4.43
C ASN A 252 5.85 11.07 -3.86
N VAL A 253 6.61 10.12 -4.44
CA VAL A 253 6.66 8.73 -3.95
C VAL A 253 7.00 8.71 -2.46
N THR A 254 6.10 8.19 -1.62
CA THR A 254 6.22 8.29 -0.16
C THR A 254 6.97 7.16 0.52
N PHE A 255 7.18 6.02 -0.16
CA PHE A 255 7.92 4.90 0.40
C PHE A 255 8.54 3.99 -0.66
N ILE A 256 9.59 3.27 -0.24
CA ILE A 256 10.10 2.05 -0.86
C ILE A 256 10.15 0.95 0.22
N CYS A 257 9.38 -0.10 -0.02
CA CYS A 257 9.38 -1.35 0.72
C CYS A 257 10.35 -2.35 0.12
N HIS A 258 11.07 -3.07 0.97
CA HIS A 258 12.06 -4.07 0.58
C HIS A 258 11.46 -5.46 0.86
N CYS A 259 10.65 -5.99 -0.04
CA CYS A 259 9.76 -7.11 0.27
C CYS A 259 10.46 -8.47 0.12
N CYS A 260 10.37 -9.31 1.15
CA CYS A 260 10.81 -10.71 1.11
C CYS A 260 9.62 -11.65 0.90
N LYS A 261 9.86 -12.79 0.23
CA LYS A 261 8.87 -13.85 0.00
C LYS A 261 8.25 -14.40 1.29
N CYS A 262 9.02 -14.47 2.37
CA CYS A 262 8.59 -15.14 3.60
C CYS A 262 7.64 -14.31 4.48
N CYS A 263 7.76 -12.97 4.49
CA CYS A 263 7.00 -12.13 5.42
C CYS A 263 6.06 -11.13 4.74
N CYS A 264 6.35 -10.67 3.52
CA CYS A 264 5.57 -9.60 2.90
C CYS A 264 4.15 -10.09 2.59
N MET A 265 3.15 -9.47 3.25
CA MET A 265 1.76 -9.84 3.07
C MET A 265 1.29 -9.54 1.63
N ALA A 266 1.68 -8.40 1.05
CA ALA A 266 1.32 -8.08 -0.33
C ALA A 266 1.82 -9.11 -1.36
N LEU A 267 3.08 -9.59 -1.22
CA LEU A 267 3.60 -10.65 -2.09
C LEU A 267 2.91 -12.00 -1.85
N ARG A 268 2.54 -12.31 -0.61
CA ARG A 268 1.75 -13.52 -0.28
C ARG A 268 0.32 -13.43 -0.80
N GLY A 269 -0.27 -12.24 -0.86
CA GLY A 269 -1.55 -11.98 -1.54
C GLY A 269 -1.55 -12.49 -2.98
N ILE A 270 -0.42 -12.38 -3.67
CA ILE A 270 -0.21 -12.96 -5.01
C ILE A 270 0.09 -14.46 -4.89
N ALA A 271 1.20 -14.81 -4.23
CA ALA A 271 1.78 -16.15 -4.31
C ALA A 271 0.97 -17.26 -3.63
N LYS A 272 0.26 -16.92 -2.55
CA LYS A 272 -0.54 -17.86 -1.75
C LYS A 272 -2.04 -17.72 -2.03
N HIS A 273 -2.51 -16.50 -2.27
CA HIS A 273 -3.94 -16.22 -2.35
C HIS A 273 -4.45 -15.91 -3.76
N GLY A 274 -3.57 -15.81 -4.76
CA GLY A 274 -3.98 -15.68 -6.16
C GLY A 274 -4.54 -14.30 -6.54
N TYR A 275 -4.23 -13.24 -5.79
CA TYR A 275 -4.66 -11.87 -6.10
C TYR A 275 -3.52 -11.09 -6.79
N PRO A 276 -3.40 -11.14 -8.13
CA PRO A 276 -2.23 -10.61 -8.87
C PRO A 276 -2.04 -9.09 -8.69
N ASN A 277 -3.12 -8.36 -8.46
CA ASN A 277 -3.10 -6.90 -8.32
C ASN A 277 -2.83 -6.43 -6.88
N ALA A 278 -2.53 -7.33 -5.93
CA ALA A 278 -2.10 -6.93 -4.59
C ALA A 278 -0.86 -6.02 -4.63
N VAL A 279 0.00 -6.23 -5.63
CA VAL A 279 1.08 -5.32 -6.02
C VAL A 279 0.90 -5.01 -7.51
N MET A 280 0.88 -3.73 -7.88
CA MET A 280 0.88 -3.36 -9.30
C MET A 280 2.21 -3.78 -9.94
N SER A 281 2.16 -4.43 -11.10
CA SER A 281 3.38 -4.76 -11.85
C SER A 281 4.13 -3.51 -12.32
N SER A 282 5.43 -3.67 -12.57
CA SER A 282 6.20 -2.65 -13.30
C SER A 282 5.81 -2.62 -14.78
N SER A 283 6.27 -1.62 -15.53
CA SER A 283 6.14 -1.58 -16.99
C SER A 283 6.92 -2.68 -17.73
N PHE A 284 7.60 -3.56 -17.00
CA PHE A 284 8.47 -4.61 -17.53
C PHE A 284 7.97 -6.01 -17.18
N ILE A 285 8.43 -7.00 -17.94
CA ILE A 285 8.12 -8.40 -17.76
C ILE A 285 9.36 -9.26 -18.01
N CYS A 286 9.45 -10.40 -17.33
CA CYS A 286 10.54 -11.34 -17.54
C CYS A 286 10.27 -12.18 -18.79
N GLU A 287 11.29 -12.33 -19.63
CA GLU A 287 11.34 -13.26 -20.75
C GLU A 287 12.53 -14.20 -20.59
N VAL A 288 12.43 -15.40 -21.15
CA VAL A 288 13.48 -16.42 -21.11
C VAL A 288 13.82 -16.81 -22.54
N ALA A 289 15.09 -16.62 -22.91
CA ALA A 289 15.65 -17.15 -24.14
C ALA A 289 15.89 -18.66 -23.97
N GLU A 290 15.00 -19.46 -24.56
CA GLU A 290 14.99 -20.91 -24.35
C GLU A 290 16.33 -21.53 -24.73
N ASP A 291 16.89 -21.19 -25.90
CA ASP A 291 18.15 -21.67 -26.45
C ASP A 291 19.36 -21.52 -25.52
N ARG A 292 19.36 -20.51 -24.64
CA ARG A 292 20.44 -20.26 -23.67
C ARG A 292 20.16 -20.80 -22.28
N CYS A 293 18.93 -21.24 -21.99
CA CYS A 293 18.55 -21.66 -20.66
C CYS A 293 19.11 -23.05 -20.31
N SER A 294 19.89 -23.18 -19.24
CA SER A 294 20.35 -24.50 -18.78
C SER A 294 19.29 -25.34 -18.05
N GLY A 295 18.15 -24.75 -17.70
CA GLY A 295 17.12 -25.43 -16.89
C GLY A 295 17.48 -25.57 -15.41
N CYS A 296 18.49 -24.85 -14.89
CA CYS A 296 18.99 -25.02 -13.52
C CYS A 296 18.02 -24.65 -12.37
N GLY A 297 16.91 -23.97 -12.66
CA GLY A 297 15.88 -23.63 -11.66
C GLY A 297 16.22 -22.49 -10.69
N ALA A 298 17.38 -21.85 -10.80
CA ALA A 298 17.77 -20.75 -9.89
C ALA A 298 16.75 -19.58 -9.88
N CYS A 299 16.21 -19.25 -11.06
CA CYS A 299 15.16 -18.24 -11.22
C CYS A 299 13.82 -18.65 -10.56
N VAL A 300 13.49 -19.94 -10.56
CA VAL A 300 12.30 -20.51 -9.90
C VAL A 300 12.39 -20.34 -8.40
N SER A 301 13.52 -20.74 -7.80
CA SER A 301 13.74 -20.55 -6.36
C SER A 301 13.77 -19.07 -5.95
N ALA A 302 14.30 -18.21 -6.82
CA ALA A 302 14.42 -16.78 -6.54
C ALA A 302 13.09 -16.03 -6.63
N CYS A 303 12.12 -16.48 -7.44
CA CYS A 303 10.89 -15.75 -7.70
C CYS A 303 10.04 -15.57 -6.42
N PRO A 304 9.86 -14.32 -5.93
CA PRO A 304 9.20 -14.08 -4.65
C PRO A 304 7.70 -14.37 -4.67
N ILE A 305 7.10 -14.36 -5.85
CA ILE A 305 5.67 -14.62 -6.07
C ILE A 305 5.39 -15.94 -6.79
N SER A 306 6.42 -16.77 -7.00
CA SER A 306 6.30 -18.08 -7.67
C SER A 306 5.75 -18.00 -9.13
N ALA A 307 6.00 -16.91 -9.84
CA ALA A 307 5.64 -16.75 -11.27
C ALA A 307 6.62 -17.42 -12.26
N MET A 308 7.56 -18.24 -11.76
CA MET A 308 8.55 -18.94 -12.56
C MET A 308 8.40 -20.45 -12.31
N SER A 309 8.46 -21.27 -13.35
CA SER A 309 8.42 -22.74 -13.30
C SER A 309 9.50 -23.35 -14.19
N LEU A 310 9.70 -24.66 -14.11
CA LEU A 310 10.46 -25.43 -15.09
C LEU A 310 9.48 -26.26 -15.92
N ALA A 311 9.66 -26.26 -17.23
CA ALA A 311 8.89 -27.07 -18.18
C ALA A 311 9.85 -27.89 -19.07
N PRO A 312 9.40 -29.03 -19.63
CA PRO A 312 10.15 -29.73 -20.65
C PRO A 312 10.43 -28.81 -21.84
N ARG A 313 11.66 -28.85 -22.35
CA ARG A 313 12.04 -28.08 -23.52
C ARG A 313 11.32 -28.60 -24.77
N PRO A 314 10.66 -27.74 -25.55
CA PRO A 314 10.07 -28.15 -26.81
C PRO A 314 11.15 -28.70 -27.77
N ALA A 315 10.86 -29.81 -28.44
CA ALA A 315 11.64 -30.33 -29.57
C ALA A 315 13.06 -30.87 -29.29
N VAL A 316 13.32 -31.48 -28.11
CA VAL A 316 14.58 -32.21 -27.85
C VAL A 316 14.31 -33.63 -27.37
N GLU A 317 15.08 -34.61 -27.88
CA GLU A 317 14.93 -36.04 -27.52
C GLU A 317 15.33 -36.37 -26.08
N ARG A 318 16.04 -35.47 -25.39
CA ARG A 318 16.44 -35.62 -23.98
C ARG A 318 15.53 -34.79 -23.08
N GLU A 319 15.35 -35.25 -21.84
CA GLU A 319 14.64 -34.56 -20.75
C GLU A 319 15.34 -33.26 -20.30
N ALA A 320 15.54 -32.31 -21.22
CA ALA A 320 16.06 -30.99 -20.92
C ALA A 320 14.91 -30.11 -20.42
N LEU A 321 15.13 -29.39 -19.32
CA LEU A 321 14.17 -28.42 -18.79
C LEU A 321 14.50 -27.01 -19.27
N VAL A 322 13.48 -26.17 -19.35
CA VAL A 322 13.58 -24.73 -19.61
C VAL A 322 12.76 -23.97 -18.58
N ALA A 323 13.21 -22.77 -18.21
CA ALA A 323 12.44 -21.93 -17.32
C ALA A 323 11.29 -21.25 -18.08
N GLU A 324 10.09 -21.31 -17.52
CA GLU A 324 8.89 -20.67 -18.04
C GLU A 324 8.43 -19.57 -17.07
N VAL A 325 7.81 -18.51 -17.61
CA VAL A 325 7.30 -17.38 -16.83
C VAL A 325 5.79 -17.28 -17.00
N ASP A 326 5.06 -17.29 -15.88
CA ASP A 326 3.66 -16.90 -15.89
C ASP A 326 3.55 -15.38 -16.12
N GLN A 327 3.23 -15.03 -17.37
CA GLN A 327 3.12 -13.65 -17.82
C GLN A 327 1.97 -12.90 -17.14
N THR A 328 0.98 -13.61 -16.59
CA THR A 328 -0.21 -13.02 -15.95
C THR A 328 0.06 -12.53 -14.53
N THR A 329 1.00 -13.17 -13.83
CA THR A 329 1.34 -12.85 -12.43
C THR A 329 2.69 -12.17 -12.26
N CYS A 330 3.61 -12.33 -13.22
CA CYS A 330 4.95 -11.73 -13.15
C CYS A 330 4.90 -10.22 -12.83
N LEU A 331 5.64 -9.77 -11.81
CA LEU A 331 5.71 -8.35 -11.43
C LEU A 331 6.68 -7.53 -12.28
N GLY A 332 7.60 -8.18 -13.00
CA GLY A 332 8.70 -7.50 -13.69
C GLY A 332 9.78 -6.93 -12.75
N CYS A 333 9.92 -7.48 -11.54
CA CYS A 333 10.89 -6.96 -10.56
C CYS A 333 12.37 -7.25 -10.88
N GLY A 334 12.67 -8.17 -11.81
CA GLY A 334 14.04 -8.51 -12.21
C GLY A 334 14.82 -9.40 -11.23
N VAL A 335 14.25 -9.81 -10.09
CA VAL A 335 14.94 -10.69 -9.12
C VAL A 335 15.39 -12.01 -9.74
N CYS A 336 14.56 -12.63 -10.59
CA CYS A 336 14.92 -13.86 -11.31
C CYS A 336 16.05 -13.63 -12.33
N VAL A 337 16.02 -12.49 -13.04
CA VAL A 337 17.03 -12.10 -14.04
C VAL A 337 18.40 -11.99 -13.39
N MET A 338 18.51 -11.29 -12.26
CA MET A 338 19.77 -11.14 -11.52
C MET A 338 20.34 -12.46 -10.98
N LYS A 339 19.55 -13.53 -10.91
CA LYS A 339 20.00 -14.87 -10.48
C LYS A 339 20.31 -15.81 -11.65
N CYS A 340 20.01 -15.42 -12.88
CA CYS A 340 20.28 -16.23 -14.07
C CYS A 340 21.73 -16.09 -14.52
N ARG A 341 22.57 -17.10 -14.22
CA ARG A 341 23.99 -17.10 -14.58
C ARG A 341 24.23 -17.24 -16.08
N ASP A 342 23.38 -17.97 -16.77
CA ASP A 342 23.47 -18.21 -18.22
C ASP A 342 22.99 -17.02 -19.05
N CYS A 343 22.57 -15.93 -18.40
CA CYS A 343 22.04 -14.76 -19.08
C CYS A 343 20.85 -15.08 -20.02
N ALA A 344 20.12 -16.16 -19.74
CA ALA A 344 18.94 -16.57 -20.50
C ALA A 344 17.70 -15.72 -20.17
N ALA A 345 17.55 -15.25 -18.94
CA ALA A 345 16.45 -14.38 -18.53
C ALA A 345 16.77 -12.90 -18.75
N SER A 346 15.78 -12.11 -19.17
CA SER A 346 15.88 -10.65 -19.35
C SER A 346 14.56 -9.95 -19.03
N LEU A 347 14.60 -8.64 -18.78
CA LEU A 347 13.40 -7.80 -18.72
C LEU A 347 13.11 -7.21 -20.10
N ALA A 348 11.85 -7.30 -20.53
CA ALA A 348 11.29 -6.66 -21.72
C ALA A 348 10.15 -5.71 -21.33
N ARG A 349 9.78 -4.77 -22.22
CA ARG A 349 8.60 -3.93 -21.99
C ARG A 349 7.33 -4.77 -22.11
N ARG A 350 6.36 -4.54 -21.22
CA ARG A 350 5.03 -5.11 -21.40
C ARG A 350 4.37 -4.54 -22.65
N GLY A 351 3.74 -5.40 -23.46
CA GLY A 351 2.92 -4.96 -24.59
C GLY A 351 1.73 -4.09 -24.16
N LYS A 352 1.21 -4.30 -22.94
CA LYS A 352 0.17 -3.46 -22.34
C LYS A 352 0.79 -2.38 -21.46
N ARG A 353 0.42 -1.12 -21.72
CA ARG A 353 0.85 0.03 -20.91
C ARG A 353 0.37 -0.08 -19.47
N VAL A 354 1.29 0.00 -18.53
CA VAL A 354 0.99 0.16 -17.09
C VAL A 354 0.89 1.65 -16.79
N ILE A 355 -0.23 2.07 -16.20
CA ILE A 355 -0.51 3.49 -15.92
C ILE A 355 -0.55 3.67 -14.41
N HIS A 356 0.50 4.28 -13.87
CA HIS A 356 0.54 4.70 -12.47
C HIS A 356 -0.19 6.05 -12.32
N PRO A 357 -1.02 6.23 -11.26
CA PRO A 357 -1.57 7.53 -10.88
C PRO A 357 -0.48 8.60 -10.75
N GLU A 358 -0.79 9.83 -11.11
CA GLU A 358 0.20 10.92 -11.05
C GLU A 358 0.54 11.30 -9.60
N THR A 359 -0.49 11.40 -8.74
CA THR A 359 -0.42 11.89 -7.38
C THR A 359 -1.13 10.95 -6.40
N THR A 360 -0.87 11.08 -5.11
CA THR A 360 -1.54 10.32 -4.04
C THR A 360 -3.05 10.56 -4.06
N PHE A 361 -3.49 11.80 -4.33
CA PHE A 361 -4.90 12.11 -4.50
C PHE A 361 -5.57 11.24 -5.56
N ARG A 362 -5.01 11.19 -6.78
CA ARG A 362 -5.57 10.39 -7.88
C ARG A 362 -5.59 8.90 -7.54
N LYS A 363 -4.54 8.39 -6.88
CA LYS A 363 -4.47 7.00 -6.41
C LYS A 363 -5.62 6.69 -5.44
N ILE A 364 -5.86 7.57 -4.46
CA ILE A 364 -6.94 7.40 -3.49
C ILE A 364 -8.31 7.45 -4.18
N ILE A 365 -8.56 8.45 -5.04
CA ILE A 365 -9.85 8.61 -5.73
C ILE A 365 -10.16 7.38 -6.61
N LEU A 366 -9.20 6.92 -7.42
CA LEU A 366 -9.40 5.74 -8.28
C LEU A 366 -9.55 4.46 -7.45
N GLY A 367 -8.75 4.29 -6.39
CA GLY A 367 -8.85 3.12 -5.51
C GLY A 367 -10.19 3.05 -4.77
N CYS A 368 -10.68 4.19 -4.27
CA CYS A 368 -12.01 4.29 -3.67
C CYS A 368 -13.13 4.05 -4.68
N LEU A 369 -12.98 4.49 -5.93
CA LEU A 369 -13.95 4.21 -6.99
C LEU A 369 -14.04 2.71 -7.29
N GLU A 370 -12.90 2.03 -7.40
CA GLU A 370 -12.85 0.58 -7.60
C GLU A 370 -13.51 -0.17 -6.44
N ARG A 371 -13.21 0.22 -5.20
CA ARG A 371 -13.67 -0.45 -3.97
C ARG A 371 -15.05 -0.02 -3.47
N GLY A 372 -15.70 0.94 -4.15
CA GLY A 372 -17.04 1.42 -3.81
C GLY A 372 -17.10 2.29 -2.55
N THR A 373 -16.03 3.03 -2.24
CA THR A 373 -15.92 3.92 -1.07
C THR A 373 -15.72 5.39 -1.43
N LEU A 374 -15.74 5.74 -2.73
CA LEU A 374 -15.45 7.10 -3.19
C LEU A 374 -16.41 8.16 -2.62
N GLN A 375 -17.68 7.82 -2.46
CA GLN A 375 -18.68 8.69 -1.85
C GLN A 375 -18.28 9.17 -0.45
N ASN A 376 -17.54 8.37 0.30
CA ASN A 376 -17.06 8.73 1.64
C ASN A 376 -15.94 9.79 1.59
N GLN A 377 -15.21 9.87 0.47
CA GLN A 377 -14.20 10.90 0.24
C GLN A 377 -14.84 12.20 -0.28
N LEU A 378 -15.87 12.08 -1.12
CA LEU A 378 -16.57 13.23 -1.69
C LEU A 378 -17.45 13.96 -0.65
N PHE A 379 -18.08 13.19 0.24
CA PHE A 379 -18.97 13.65 1.29
C PHE A 379 -18.43 13.19 2.65
N ALA A 380 -17.34 13.84 3.05
CA ALA A 380 -16.49 13.38 4.14
C ALA A 380 -17.05 13.65 5.55
N GLU A 381 -18.04 14.53 5.72
CA GLU A 381 -18.56 14.92 7.05
C GLU A 381 -19.49 13.85 7.63
N PRO A 382 -19.14 13.23 8.77
CA PRO A 382 -20.02 12.29 9.44
C PRO A 382 -21.18 13.01 10.15
N GLY A 383 -22.36 12.41 10.17
CA GLY A 383 -23.53 12.92 10.91
C GLY A 383 -24.26 14.10 10.25
N ASN A 384 -23.82 14.58 9.09
CA ASN A 384 -24.55 15.57 8.31
C ASN A 384 -25.59 14.86 7.42
N ILE A 385 -26.88 15.00 7.75
CA ILE A 385 -28.00 14.31 7.06
C ILE A 385 -27.97 14.48 5.54
N GLY A 386 -27.64 15.68 5.06
CA GLY A 386 -27.53 15.94 3.62
C GLY A 386 -26.38 15.16 2.98
N GLN A 387 -25.22 15.13 3.63
CA GLN A 387 -24.09 14.31 3.17
C GLN A 387 -24.34 12.81 3.32
N ASP A 388 -25.05 12.37 4.36
CA ASP A 388 -25.45 10.97 4.55
C ASP A 388 -26.32 10.50 3.37
N PHE A 389 -27.32 11.29 3.00
CA PHE A 389 -28.15 11.05 1.82
C PHE A 389 -27.31 11.02 0.54
N MET A 390 -26.43 12.01 0.36
CA MET A 390 -25.56 12.07 -0.83
C MET A 390 -24.58 10.90 -0.90
N ARG A 391 -24.07 10.42 0.24
CA ARG A 391 -23.24 9.20 0.29
C ARG A 391 -24.04 7.99 -0.20
N ALA A 392 -25.27 7.81 0.26
CA ALA A 392 -26.12 6.72 -0.17
C ALA A 392 -26.43 6.81 -1.68
N ALA A 393 -26.90 7.97 -2.16
CA ALA A 393 -27.31 8.16 -3.55
C ALA A 393 -26.12 8.06 -4.53
N VAL A 394 -25.03 8.78 -4.27
CA VAL A 394 -23.83 8.76 -5.13
C VAL A 394 -23.12 7.42 -5.02
N GLY A 395 -23.07 6.81 -3.82
CA GLY A 395 -22.53 5.46 -3.63
C GLY A 395 -23.29 4.42 -4.46
N ALA A 396 -24.62 4.45 -4.46
CA ALA A 396 -25.44 3.56 -5.28
C ALA A 396 -25.15 3.75 -6.78
N PHE A 397 -25.09 5.00 -7.25
CA PHE A 397 -24.78 5.32 -8.65
C PHE A 397 -23.37 4.86 -9.06
N LEU A 398 -22.35 5.19 -8.28
CA LEU A 398 -20.96 4.79 -8.55
C LEU A 398 -20.73 3.27 -8.40
N GLY A 399 -21.57 2.59 -7.63
CA GLY A 399 -21.57 1.15 -7.46
C GLY A 399 -22.01 0.39 -8.72
N LEU A 400 -22.74 1.02 -9.64
CA LEU A 400 -23.19 0.40 -10.88
C LEU A 400 -22.00 0.03 -11.77
N SER A 401 -21.89 -1.26 -12.13
CA SER A 401 -20.78 -1.78 -12.96
C SER A 401 -20.57 -1.03 -14.29
N PRO A 402 -21.62 -0.60 -15.04
CA PRO A 402 -21.43 0.23 -16.22
C PRO A 402 -20.79 1.58 -15.92
N VAL A 403 -21.23 2.26 -14.84
CA VAL A 403 -20.72 3.58 -14.43
C VAL A 403 -19.26 3.46 -14.01
N LYS A 404 -18.94 2.50 -13.13
CA LYS A 404 -17.56 2.26 -12.68
C LYS A 404 -16.63 1.97 -13.85
N ARG A 405 -17.02 1.08 -14.79
CA ARG A 405 -16.22 0.77 -15.98
C ARG A 405 -16.02 1.98 -16.88
N ALA A 406 -17.06 2.80 -17.08
CA ALA A 406 -16.98 4.01 -17.88
C ALA A 406 -15.99 5.01 -17.28
N LEU A 407 -16.11 5.34 -15.99
CA LEU A 407 -15.23 6.29 -15.29
C LEU A 407 -13.78 5.80 -15.19
N MET A 408 -13.56 4.48 -15.17
CA MET A 408 -12.23 3.88 -15.17
C MET A 408 -11.63 3.70 -16.58
N SER A 409 -12.39 3.96 -17.64
CA SER A 409 -11.90 3.83 -19.02
C SER A 409 -10.87 4.90 -19.39
N ASP A 410 -9.98 4.61 -20.33
CA ASP A 410 -8.97 5.58 -20.77
C ASP A 410 -9.60 6.84 -21.42
N ALA A 411 -10.83 6.72 -21.94
CA ALA A 411 -11.57 7.83 -22.54
C ALA A 411 -12.08 8.85 -21.49
N LEU A 412 -12.59 8.38 -20.35
CA LEU A 412 -13.25 9.26 -19.37
C LEU A 412 -12.45 9.50 -18.10
N ARG A 413 -11.45 8.66 -17.79
CA ARG A 413 -10.69 8.74 -16.52
C ARG A 413 -10.08 10.11 -16.29
N SER A 414 -9.49 10.72 -17.34
CA SER A 414 -8.87 12.05 -17.23
C SER A 414 -9.90 13.14 -16.94
N VAL A 415 -11.04 13.13 -17.63
CA VAL A 415 -12.13 14.11 -17.45
C VAL A 415 -12.73 13.99 -16.04
N PHE A 416 -13.00 12.75 -15.61
CA PHE A 416 -13.50 12.45 -14.27
C PHE A 416 -12.55 12.97 -13.18
N LEU A 417 -11.25 12.67 -13.27
CA LEU A 417 -10.29 13.13 -12.27
C LEU A 417 -10.19 14.65 -12.21
N LYS A 418 -10.19 15.34 -13.36
CA LYS A 418 -10.21 16.81 -13.42
C LYS A 418 -11.44 17.40 -12.72
N ALA A 419 -12.61 16.79 -12.90
CA ALA A 419 -13.83 17.25 -12.23
C ALA A 419 -13.74 17.08 -10.71
N VAL A 420 -13.22 15.95 -10.23
CA VAL A 420 -13.03 15.70 -8.79
C VAL A 420 -11.98 16.66 -8.19
N GLU A 421 -10.88 16.91 -8.89
CA GLU A 421 -9.85 17.87 -8.48
C GLU A 421 -10.40 19.31 -8.43
N ALA A 422 -11.19 19.72 -9.42
CA ALA A 422 -11.86 21.02 -9.40
C ALA A 422 -12.79 21.16 -8.18
N GLY A 423 -13.56 20.11 -7.87
CA GLY A 423 -14.39 20.06 -6.67
C GLY A 423 -13.57 20.16 -5.37
N ALA A 424 -12.41 19.50 -5.29
CA ALA A 424 -11.51 19.61 -4.14
C ALA A 424 -10.96 21.04 -3.97
N ARG A 425 -10.57 21.71 -5.07
CA ARG A 425 -10.12 23.10 -5.04
C ARG A 425 -11.21 24.06 -4.56
N LEU A 426 -12.45 23.88 -5.01
CA LEU A 426 -13.60 24.67 -4.56
C LEU A 426 -13.89 24.50 -3.06
N LYS A 427 -13.53 23.36 -2.46
CA LYS A 427 -13.65 23.07 -1.02
C LYS A 427 -12.44 23.51 -0.19
N GLY A 428 -11.50 24.27 -0.77
CA GLY A 428 -10.26 24.68 -0.10
C GLY A 428 -9.25 23.54 0.11
N GLN A 429 -9.45 22.39 -0.55
CA GLN A 429 -8.57 21.23 -0.48
C GLN A 429 -7.65 21.10 -1.71
N GLY A 430 -7.34 22.23 -2.37
CA GLY A 430 -6.51 22.25 -3.57
C GLY A 430 -5.11 21.68 -3.35
N TRP A 431 -4.52 21.93 -2.17
CA TRP A 431 -3.23 21.38 -1.76
C TRP A 431 -3.17 19.85 -1.83
N ALA A 432 -4.28 19.17 -1.50
CA ALA A 432 -4.34 17.72 -1.51
C ALA A 432 -4.17 17.14 -2.92
N THR A 433 -4.51 17.89 -3.97
CA THR A 433 -4.40 17.43 -5.36
C THR A 433 -2.95 17.28 -5.83
N GLU A 434 -2.01 17.96 -5.16
CA GLU A 434 -0.58 17.92 -5.45
C GLU A 434 0.19 16.91 -4.58
N LEU A 435 -0.43 16.34 -3.54
CA LEU A 435 0.08 15.16 -2.81
C LEU A 435 -0.06 13.92 -3.67
#